data_AF-A0A3D1FA31-F1
#
_entry.id   AF-A0A3D1FA31-F1
#
_cell.length_a   1.000
_cell.length_b   1.000
_cell.length_c   1.000
_cell.angle_alpha   90.00
_cell.angle_beta   90.00
_cell.angle_gamma   90.00
#
_symmetry.space_group_name_H-M   'P 1'
#
loop_
_entity.id
_entity.type
_entity.pdbx_description
1 polymer ?
#
loop_
_entity_poly.entity_id
_entity_poly.type
_entity_poly.pdbx_seq_one_letter_code
_entity_poly.pdbx_strand_id
1 'polypeptide(L)'
;MKIKYPYLLKASSVCVGLFLSFLLFYPNCFADVSLTARPHSGAQELSFSQGSSLYREVNSEVDVEILGTSAQYEIRQEPFSALRNAKGSEIPWSSFLVSGLSGTNRFGRLKVNPEALTNSVLYTSNQNGSPDSFTLIYTYVAPQGITPDLYRGQMRFTFIPVGSGQSSISTILNVILIVKADEAAMKPSLEVTTASGSSVIYLNSKSEEKKLCDVSVTLNGSHTKPFTIKQTLLKPLETVEGKSLEPKIIAIEVSGVKLGTVPAPGVLSDSPQVVYTSKPTGEADAGFSIRYRLEDSEVSRAGRYRSRLQYSIEEMGIELDRKTLELEVENEQVFDIILTPQEPGAGIEFRDIKPGEGTKKNEVVIEIKTNTGKKYQVNQNVIAALSDKEGNVIKPKYFTVKTEAMETKGVLKIPQSQEVSPGDVVLFVSDDAGSSDKFRAVYELASPMDVKAGDYSTKISYSLLEI
;
A
#
# COMPACT_ATOMS: atom_id res chain seq x y z
N MET A 1 -58.48 41.84 -96.20
CA MET A 1 -57.51 41.80 -97.32
C MET A 1 -56.14 41.40 -96.76
N LYS A 2 -55.84 40.10 -96.75
CA LYS A 2 -54.52 39.52 -96.47
C LYS A 2 -54.41 38.28 -97.34
N ILE A 3 -53.35 38.23 -98.14
CA ILE A 3 -53.16 37.29 -99.24
C ILE A 3 -52.64 35.95 -98.71
N LYS A 4 -53.10 34.90 -99.39
CA LYS A 4 -53.01 33.45 -99.19
C LYS A 4 -51.70 32.87 -99.79
N TYR A 5 -51.04 31.93 -99.09
CA TYR A 5 -50.82 30.51 -99.47
C TYR A 5 -49.38 30.19 -100.00
N PRO A 6 -48.94 28.91 -100.10
CA PRO A 6 -48.38 28.07 -99.02
C PRO A 6 -47.07 27.38 -99.53
N TYR A 7 -46.53 26.35 -98.87
CA TYR A 7 -46.14 25.07 -99.52
C TYR A 7 -45.72 24.04 -98.47
N LEU A 8 -46.24 22.84 -98.67
CA LEU A 8 -45.99 21.55 -98.01
C LEU A 8 -45.33 20.62 -99.06
N LEU A 9 -45.07 19.36 -98.68
CA LEU A 9 -44.48 18.22 -99.42
C LEU A 9 -42.98 18.00 -99.12
N LYS A 10 -42.45 16.80 -98.84
CA LYS A 10 -42.97 15.42 -98.93
C LYS A 10 -42.05 14.49 -98.12
N ALA A 11 -42.61 13.41 -97.57
CA ALA A 11 -41.89 12.30 -96.93
C ALA A 11 -41.44 11.24 -97.95
N SER A 12 -40.34 10.51 -97.66
CA SER A 12 -39.96 9.13 -98.10
C SER A 12 -38.51 8.86 -97.61
N SER A 13 -38.24 8.04 -96.58
CA SER A 13 -38.15 6.56 -96.57
C SER A 13 -36.71 6.03 -96.63
N VAL A 14 -36.35 5.24 -95.61
CA VAL A 14 -35.51 4.03 -95.64
C VAL A 14 -34.02 4.12 -95.23
N CYS A 15 -33.80 3.52 -94.05
CA CYS A 15 -32.72 2.61 -93.64
C CYS A 15 -31.31 3.11 -93.23
N VAL A 16 -31.02 2.76 -91.98
CA VAL A 16 -29.83 1.97 -91.55
C VAL A 16 -28.50 2.72 -91.63
N GLY A 17 -28.05 3.20 -90.47
CA GLY A 17 -26.66 3.57 -90.28
C GLY A 17 -26.45 4.73 -89.32
N LEU A 18 -26.97 4.65 -88.09
CA LEU A 18 -26.64 5.63 -87.03
C LEU A 18 -26.98 5.06 -85.64
N PHE A 19 -26.54 3.84 -85.36
CA PHE A 19 -26.54 3.26 -84.01
C PHE A 19 -25.12 2.89 -83.55
N LEU A 20 -24.10 3.53 -84.14
CA LEU A 20 -22.68 3.24 -83.88
C LEU A 20 -21.80 4.50 -83.80
N SER A 21 -22.35 5.63 -83.36
CA SER A 21 -21.54 6.85 -83.14
C SER A 21 -21.90 7.64 -81.87
N PHE A 22 -22.71 7.06 -80.97
CA PHE A 22 -23.11 7.69 -79.70
C PHE A 22 -22.63 6.93 -78.46
N LEU A 23 -21.59 6.10 -78.59
CA LEU A 23 -21.01 5.30 -77.50
C LEU A 23 -19.54 5.62 -77.18
N LEU A 24 -18.99 6.70 -77.72
CA LEU A 24 -17.58 7.07 -77.51
C LEU A 24 -17.42 8.53 -77.11
N PHE A 25 -18.10 8.99 -76.06
CA PHE A 25 -17.65 10.09 -75.21
C PHE A 25 -18.40 9.99 -73.88
N TYR A 26 -18.16 8.91 -73.13
CA TYR A 26 -18.20 9.07 -71.68
C TYR A 26 -16.94 9.86 -71.32
N PRO A 27 -17.04 11.10 -70.80
CA PRO A 27 -15.92 11.63 -70.05
C PRO A 27 -15.64 10.58 -68.98
N ASN A 28 -14.43 10.03 -68.99
CA ASN A 28 -13.95 9.25 -67.85
C ASN A 28 -14.08 10.17 -66.64
N CYS A 29 -15.13 9.97 -65.86
CA CYS A 29 -15.28 10.58 -64.56
C CYS A 29 -14.24 9.90 -63.69
N PHE A 30 -13.00 10.35 -63.78
CA PHE A 30 -12.02 10.06 -62.75
C PHE A 30 -12.60 10.66 -61.47
N ALA A 31 -12.88 9.81 -60.48
CA ALA A 31 -13.19 10.32 -59.16
C ALA A 31 -11.98 11.13 -58.71
N ASP A 32 -12.18 12.41 -58.41
CA ASP A 32 -11.11 13.22 -57.83
C ASP A 32 -10.67 12.55 -56.53
N VAL A 33 -9.37 12.28 -56.43
CA VAL A 33 -8.81 11.68 -55.23
C VAL A 33 -8.96 12.66 -54.08
N SER A 34 -9.44 12.15 -52.95
CA SER A 34 -9.57 12.94 -51.73
C SER A 34 -8.73 12.34 -50.63
N LEU A 35 -7.94 13.18 -49.98
CA LEU A 35 -7.20 12.86 -48.76
C LEU A 35 -7.71 13.74 -47.64
N THR A 36 -8.15 13.12 -46.55
CA THR A 36 -8.48 13.85 -45.32
C THR A 36 -7.68 13.29 -44.15
N ALA A 37 -7.27 14.18 -43.26
CA ALA A 37 -6.67 13.83 -41.97
C ALA A 37 -7.40 14.68 -40.93
N ARG A 38 -8.08 14.03 -39.99
CA ARG A 38 -8.91 14.71 -38.98
C ARG A 38 -8.66 14.12 -37.61
N PRO A 39 -8.67 14.92 -36.53
CA PRO A 39 -8.66 14.39 -35.17
C PRO A 39 -9.81 13.39 -34.98
N HIS A 40 -9.53 12.24 -34.39
CA HIS A 40 -10.54 11.20 -34.11
C HIS A 40 -11.69 11.73 -33.24
N SER A 41 -11.39 12.72 -32.38
CA SER A 41 -12.38 13.42 -31.55
C SER A 41 -13.43 14.21 -32.34
N GLY A 42 -13.27 14.38 -33.65
CA GLY A 42 -14.14 15.21 -34.49
C GLY A 42 -13.85 16.72 -34.41
N ALA A 43 -12.80 17.12 -33.69
CA ALA A 43 -12.36 18.51 -33.61
C ALA A 43 -11.76 19.01 -34.94
N GLN A 44 -11.66 20.34 -35.11
CA GLN A 44 -11.03 20.94 -36.30
C GLN A 44 -9.50 20.93 -36.24
N GLU A 45 -8.92 20.75 -35.04
CA GLU A 45 -7.48 20.85 -34.79
C GLU A 45 -7.06 19.70 -33.88
N LEU A 46 -5.85 19.18 -34.09
CA LEU A 46 -5.27 18.18 -33.21
C LEU A 46 -4.75 18.86 -31.96
N SER A 47 -5.44 18.64 -30.84
CA SER A 47 -5.10 19.28 -29.56
C SER A 47 -4.35 18.33 -28.64
N PHE A 48 -3.29 18.88 -28.04
CA PHE A 48 -2.57 18.29 -26.92
C PHE A 48 -2.68 19.26 -25.75
N SER A 49 -3.35 18.86 -24.68
CA SER A 49 -3.35 19.61 -23.43
C SER A 49 -2.44 18.91 -22.44
N GLN A 50 -1.27 19.48 -22.14
CA GLN A 50 -0.45 18.98 -21.05
C GLN A 50 -1.02 19.52 -19.73
N GLY A 51 -1.60 18.63 -18.93
CA GLY A 51 -1.95 18.94 -17.54
C GLY A 51 -0.75 18.74 -16.65
N SER A 52 0.10 19.75 -16.45
CA SER A 52 1.36 19.70 -15.67
C SER A 52 2.44 18.73 -16.19
N SER A 53 3.70 19.03 -15.86
CA SER A 53 4.91 18.26 -16.25
C SER A 53 4.95 16.80 -15.75
N LEU A 54 3.94 16.35 -15.00
CA LEU A 54 3.83 15.00 -14.44
C LEU A 54 3.39 13.95 -15.47
N TYR A 55 2.68 14.35 -16.52
CA TYR A 55 2.36 13.48 -17.66
C TYR A 55 3.44 13.68 -18.72
N ARG A 56 4.39 12.75 -18.76
CA ARG A 56 5.50 12.78 -19.73
C ARG A 56 5.05 12.56 -21.17
N GLU A 57 3.89 11.92 -21.34
CA GLU A 57 3.35 11.53 -22.63
C GLU A 57 1.86 11.89 -22.72
N VAL A 58 1.47 12.57 -23.79
CA VAL A 58 0.06 12.87 -24.10
C VAL A 58 -0.26 12.35 -25.49
N ASN A 59 -1.27 11.49 -25.59
CA ASN A 59 -1.67 10.86 -26.84
C ASN A 59 -2.86 11.60 -27.48
N SER A 60 -2.89 11.65 -28.81
CA SER A 60 -4.00 12.14 -29.59
C SER A 60 -4.10 11.37 -30.91
N GLU A 61 -5.32 11.10 -31.36
CA GLU A 61 -5.59 10.22 -32.49
C GLU A 61 -6.04 11.01 -33.72
N VAL A 62 -5.61 10.57 -34.90
CA VAL A 62 -5.95 11.17 -36.20
C VAL A 62 -6.43 10.07 -37.14
N ASP A 63 -7.63 10.23 -37.67
CA ASP A 63 -8.14 9.38 -38.74
C ASP A 63 -7.73 9.97 -40.10
N VAL A 64 -7.12 9.12 -40.91
CA VAL A 64 -6.74 9.42 -42.28
C VAL A 64 -7.62 8.61 -43.23
N GLU A 65 -8.26 9.29 -44.17
CA GLU A 65 -9.14 8.68 -45.16
C GLU A 65 -8.71 9.05 -46.58
N ILE A 66 -8.67 8.05 -47.45
CA ILE A 66 -8.32 8.17 -48.86
C ILE A 66 -9.45 7.60 -49.70
N LEU A 67 -9.99 8.41 -50.63
CA LEU A 67 -11.06 8.00 -51.55
C LEU A 67 -10.71 8.33 -53.00
N GLY A 68 -11.42 7.70 -53.94
CA GLY A 68 -11.39 8.06 -55.36
C GLY A 68 -10.16 7.61 -56.16
N THR A 69 -9.24 6.86 -55.55
CA THR A 69 -7.98 6.42 -56.20
C THR A 69 -8.08 5.05 -56.86
N SER A 70 -7.31 4.86 -57.94
CA SER A 70 -7.13 3.57 -58.63
C SER A 70 -5.66 3.27 -58.98
N ALA A 71 -4.73 4.09 -58.50
CA ALA A 71 -3.30 3.90 -58.68
C ALA A 71 -2.65 3.59 -57.34
N GLN A 72 -1.63 2.73 -57.31
CA GLN A 72 -0.84 2.53 -56.09
C GLN A 72 -0.29 3.89 -55.62
N TYR A 73 -0.30 4.08 -54.30
CA TYR A 73 0.07 5.34 -53.64
C TYR A 73 0.75 5.12 -52.28
N GLU A 74 1.49 6.14 -51.87
CA GLU A 74 2.02 6.33 -50.53
C GLU A 74 1.33 7.51 -49.84
N ILE A 75 1.11 7.40 -48.54
CA ILE A 75 0.79 8.55 -47.69
C ILE A 75 2.04 8.92 -46.90
N ARG A 76 2.47 10.16 -47.09
CA ARG A 76 3.56 10.76 -46.31
C ARG A 76 3.02 11.80 -45.36
N GLN A 77 3.66 11.94 -44.22
CA GLN A 77 3.52 13.10 -43.36
C GLN A 77 4.81 13.90 -43.32
N GLU A 78 4.70 15.19 -43.06
CA GLU A 78 5.83 16.04 -42.69
C GLU A 78 5.39 17.23 -41.83
N PRO A 79 6.27 17.78 -40.98
CA PRO A 79 6.07 19.11 -40.43
C PRO A 79 5.94 20.15 -41.55
N PHE A 80 4.88 20.96 -41.51
CA PHE A 80 4.66 22.01 -42.52
C PHE A 80 5.02 23.40 -42.01
N SER A 81 4.76 23.69 -40.73
CA SER A 81 5.22 24.90 -40.06
C SER A 81 5.82 24.56 -38.70
N ALA A 82 6.72 25.42 -38.19
CA ALA A 82 7.27 25.25 -36.86
C ALA A 82 6.15 25.31 -35.80
N LEU A 83 6.23 24.43 -34.80
CA LEU A 83 5.34 24.48 -33.64
C LEU A 83 5.82 25.60 -32.71
N ARG A 84 5.25 26.80 -32.86
CA ARG A 84 5.75 28.05 -32.28
C ARG A 84 4.68 28.74 -31.45
N ASN A 85 5.08 29.39 -30.36
CA ASN A 85 4.20 30.26 -29.57
C ASN A 85 4.26 31.72 -30.06
N ALA A 86 3.40 32.59 -29.51
CA ALA A 86 3.35 34.00 -29.88
C ALA A 86 4.66 34.78 -29.58
N LYS A 87 5.49 34.26 -28.66
CA LYS A 87 6.78 34.85 -28.25
C LYS A 87 7.95 34.38 -29.12
N GLY A 88 7.71 33.49 -30.08
CA GLY A 88 8.74 32.96 -30.97
C GLY A 88 9.51 31.74 -30.43
N SER A 89 9.16 31.22 -29.25
CA SER A 89 9.72 29.94 -28.77
C SER A 89 9.13 28.79 -29.57
N GLU A 90 9.96 27.80 -29.87
CA GLU A 90 9.58 26.63 -30.68
C GLU A 90 9.71 25.34 -29.89
N ILE A 91 8.84 24.39 -30.21
CA ILE A 91 8.95 23.00 -29.77
C ILE A 91 9.36 22.17 -30.99
N PRO A 92 10.44 21.40 -30.90
CA PRO A 92 10.91 20.61 -32.02
C PRO A 92 9.91 19.48 -32.30
N TRP A 93 9.55 19.29 -33.58
CA TRP A 93 8.63 18.22 -34.01
C TRP A 93 9.12 16.81 -33.68
N SER A 94 10.44 16.63 -33.47
CA SER A 94 11.01 15.39 -32.95
C SER A 94 10.54 15.02 -31.53
N SER A 95 9.87 15.95 -30.84
CA SER A 95 9.20 15.69 -29.54
C SER A 95 7.89 14.93 -29.70
N PHE A 96 7.43 14.68 -30.92
CA PHE A 96 6.25 13.88 -31.20
C PHE A 96 6.67 12.53 -31.75
N LEU A 97 6.11 11.48 -31.18
CA LEU A 97 6.14 10.14 -31.75
C LEU A 97 4.84 9.89 -32.50
N VAL A 98 4.93 9.18 -33.62
CA VAL A 98 3.78 8.78 -34.44
C VAL A 98 3.80 7.27 -34.63
N SER A 99 2.65 6.64 -34.50
CA SER A 99 2.46 5.22 -34.80
C SER A 99 1.09 5.00 -35.42
N GLY A 100 0.98 4.06 -36.34
CA GLY A 100 -0.32 3.60 -36.83
C GLY A 100 -0.98 2.62 -35.86
N LEU A 101 -2.29 2.75 -35.67
CA LEU A 101 -3.08 1.80 -34.90
C LEU A 101 -3.33 0.54 -35.74
N SER A 102 -2.74 -0.57 -35.31
CA SER A 102 -2.84 -1.86 -35.99
C SER A 102 -4.29 -2.31 -36.18
N GLY A 103 -4.60 -2.81 -37.38
CA GLY A 103 -5.94 -3.34 -37.71
C GLY A 103 -6.97 -2.30 -38.16
N THR A 104 -6.60 -1.02 -38.25
CA THR A 104 -7.52 0.04 -38.74
C THR A 104 -7.60 0.13 -40.26
N ASN A 105 -6.53 -0.28 -40.96
CA ASN A 105 -6.48 -0.28 -42.42
C ASN A 105 -6.89 -1.64 -43.02
N ARG A 106 -7.55 -1.63 -44.18
CA ARG A 106 -8.11 -2.84 -44.81
C ARG A 106 -7.24 -3.44 -45.90
N PHE A 107 -6.52 -2.62 -46.68
CA PHE A 107 -5.89 -3.08 -47.91
C PHE A 107 -4.36 -2.93 -47.93
N GLY A 108 -3.86 -1.78 -47.50
CA GLY A 108 -2.42 -1.49 -47.58
C GLY A 108 -1.62 -1.95 -46.37
N ARG A 109 -0.44 -1.34 -46.20
CA ARG A 109 0.46 -1.56 -45.07
C ARG A 109 0.65 -0.25 -44.33
N LEU A 110 0.16 -0.21 -43.09
CA LEU A 110 0.36 0.91 -42.16
C LEU A 110 1.60 0.66 -41.30
N LYS A 111 2.39 1.70 -41.08
CA LYS A 111 3.53 1.65 -40.15
C LYS A 111 3.04 1.78 -38.70
N VAL A 112 3.22 0.72 -37.92
CA VAL A 112 2.71 0.63 -36.53
C VAL A 112 3.76 0.89 -35.46
N ASN A 113 5.05 0.89 -35.81
CA ASN A 113 6.12 1.15 -34.84
C ASN A 113 6.24 2.67 -34.60
N PRO A 114 6.26 3.13 -33.33
CA PRO A 114 6.46 4.53 -33.00
C PRO A 114 7.77 5.08 -33.55
N GLU A 115 7.70 6.24 -34.20
CA GLU A 115 8.88 6.98 -34.65
C GLU A 115 8.73 8.48 -34.48
N ALA A 116 9.86 9.20 -34.43
CA ALA A 116 9.83 10.66 -34.37
C ALA A 116 9.15 11.25 -35.60
N LEU A 117 8.32 12.27 -35.38
CA LEU A 117 7.60 12.96 -36.43
C LEU A 117 8.59 13.69 -37.35
N THR A 118 8.74 13.14 -38.55
CA THR A 118 9.65 13.60 -39.61
C THR A 118 8.97 13.43 -40.97
N ASN A 119 9.62 13.85 -42.06
CA ASN A 119 9.14 13.49 -43.39
C ASN A 119 9.26 11.98 -43.59
N SER A 120 8.14 11.28 -43.50
CA SER A 120 8.09 9.82 -43.36
C SER A 120 6.89 9.24 -44.12
N VAL A 121 7.08 8.03 -44.66
CA VAL A 121 5.98 7.24 -45.24
C VAL A 121 5.23 6.55 -44.10
N LEU A 122 3.95 6.88 -43.98
CA LEU A 122 3.04 6.31 -42.98
C LEU A 122 2.37 5.04 -43.48
N TYR A 123 1.97 5.05 -44.74
CA TYR A 123 1.16 4.01 -45.34
C TYR A 123 1.50 3.81 -46.81
N THR A 124 1.53 2.55 -47.23
CA THR A 124 1.66 2.15 -48.64
C THR A 124 0.46 1.31 -49.02
N SER A 125 -0.28 1.73 -50.03
CA SER A 125 -1.44 0.98 -50.54
C SER A 125 -1.05 -0.32 -51.26
N ASN A 126 -2.06 -1.15 -51.51
CA ASN A 126 -1.92 -2.31 -52.38
C ASN A 126 -1.64 -1.90 -53.85
N GLN A 127 -1.26 -2.87 -54.68
CA GLN A 127 -0.93 -2.62 -56.10
C GLN A 127 -2.11 -2.07 -56.92
N ASN A 128 -3.35 -2.34 -56.47
CA ASN A 128 -4.57 -1.88 -57.15
C ASN A 128 -4.96 -0.44 -56.76
N GLY A 129 -4.21 0.21 -55.84
CA GLY A 129 -4.52 1.56 -55.40
C GLY A 129 -5.87 1.69 -54.71
N SER A 130 -6.32 0.64 -54.01
CA SER A 130 -7.65 0.64 -53.38
C SER A 130 -7.76 1.74 -52.31
N PRO A 131 -8.88 2.49 -52.28
CA PRO A 131 -9.22 3.39 -51.18
C PRO A 131 -9.13 2.70 -49.81
N ASP A 132 -8.63 3.40 -48.80
CA ASP A 132 -8.41 2.86 -47.45
C ASP A 132 -8.53 3.97 -46.41
N SER A 133 -8.64 3.58 -45.15
CA SER A 133 -8.66 4.48 -44.00
C SER A 133 -7.85 3.89 -42.86
N PHE A 134 -7.24 4.73 -42.02
CA PHE A 134 -6.49 4.25 -40.86
C PHE A 134 -6.36 5.32 -39.78
N THR A 135 -6.07 4.87 -38.56
CA THR A 135 -5.87 5.76 -37.41
C THR A 135 -4.40 5.84 -37.06
N LEU A 136 -3.92 7.05 -36.79
CA LEU A 136 -2.58 7.34 -36.29
C LEU A 136 -2.69 7.81 -34.83
N ILE A 137 -1.79 7.33 -33.98
CA ILE A 137 -1.60 7.79 -32.61
C ILE A 137 -0.36 8.70 -32.61
N TYR A 138 -0.57 9.96 -32.25
CA TYR A 138 0.48 10.92 -31.98
C TYR A 138 0.70 11.03 -30.47
N THR A 139 1.93 10.83 -30.02
CA THR A 139 2.35 10.95 -28.63
C THR A 139 3.31 12.12 -28.50
N TYR A 140 2.93 13.15 -27.75
CA TYR A 140 3.84 14.23 -27.39
C TYR A 140 4.70 13.83 -26.19
N VAL A 141 6.02 13.86 -26.35
CA VAL A 141 7.03 13.62 -25.32
C VAL A 141 7.69 14.95 -24.98
N ALA A 142 7.39 15.48 -23.78
CA ALA A 142 7.81 16.83 -23.42
C ALA A 142 9.35 16.95 -23.31
N PRO A 143 10.00 17.84 -24.09
CA PRO A 143 11.42 18.13 -23.90
C PRO A 143 11.63 19.03 -22.67
N GLN A 144 12.83 18.99 -22.08
CA GLN A 144 13.15 19.84 -20.93
C GLN A 144 13.25 21.32 -21.32
N GLY A 145 12.80 22.22 -20.44
CA GLY A 145 13.00 23.66 -20.59
C GLY A 145 12.02 24.37 -21.53
N ILE A 146 10.85 23.78 -21.83
CA ILE A 146 9.81 24.44 -22.63
C ILE A 146 9.07 25.49 -21.82
N THR A 147 8.95 26.68 -22.39
CA THR A 147 8.21 27.80 -21.79
C THR A 147 6.71 27.51 -21.78
N PRO A 148 6.02 27.77 -20.67
CA PRO A 148 4.56 27.72 -20.61
C PRO A 148 3.89 28.69 -21.57
N ASP A 149 3.12 28.18 -22.54
CA ASP A 149 2.32 28.97 -23.47
C ASP A 149 1.41 28.07 -24.36
N LEU A 150 0.64 28.71 -25.23
CA LEU A 150 -0.03 28.09 -26.37
C LEU A 150 0.93 28.04 -27.57
N TYR A 151 1.17 26.84 -28.09
CA TYR A 151 1.96 26.59 -29.29
C TYR A 151 1.04 26.16 -30.43
N ARG A 152 1.28 26.72 -31.62
CA ARG A 152 0.54 26.40 -32.85
C ARG A 152 1.50 25.99 -33.94
N GLY A 153 1.14 24.95 -34.67
CA GLY A 153 1.92 24.42 -35.79
C GLY A 153 1.02 23.70 -36.78
N GLN A 154 1.59 23.25 -37.88
CA GLN A 154 0.85 22.55 -38.93
C GLN A 154 1.66 21.34 -39.40
N MET A 155 0.93 20.25 -39.65
CA MET A 155 1.46 19.05 -40.28
C MET A 155 0.79 18.88 -41.64
N ARG A 156 1.53 18.38 -42.62
CA ARG A 156 1.00 18.09 -43.94
C ARG A 156 0.98 16.59 -44.16
N PHE A 157 -0.13 16.10 -44.68
CA PHE A 157 -0.25 14.77 -45.24
C PHE A 157 -0.27 14.89 -46.75
N THR A 158 0.51 14.06 -47.45
CA THR A 158 0.61 14.07 -48.90
C THR A 158 0.36 12.68 -49.45
N PHE A 159 -0.62 12.59 -50.34
CA PHE A 159 -0.84 11.44 -51.20
C PHE A 159 0.15 11.54 -52.37
N ILE A 160 0.95 10.49 -52.57
CA ILE A 160 1.92 10.39 -53.66
C ILE A 160 1.61 9.15 -54.48
N PRO A 161 1.14 9.29 -55.72
CA PRO A 161 0.93 8.15 -56.60
C PRO A 161 2.26 7.53 -57.04
N VAL A 162 2.28 6.21 -57.17
CA VAL A 162 3.40 5.41 -57.63
C VAL A 162 3.17 5.01 -59.08
N GLY A 163 4.04 5.48 -59.98
CA GLY A 163 4.06 5.03 -61.39
C GLY A 163 2.85 5.44 -62.24
N SER A 164 2.05 6.42 -61.81
CA SER A 164 0.93 6.96 -62.59
C SER A 164 1.11 8.45 -62.91
N GLY A 165 0.39 8.95 -63.91
CA GLY A 165 0.33 10.38 -64.25
C GLY A 165 -0.61 11.20 -63.35
N GLN A 166 -1.08 10.62 -62.25
CA GLN A 166 -1.95 11.28 -61.29
C GLN A 166 -1.16 12.32 -60.48
N SER A 167 -1.77 13.45 -60.17
CA SER A 167 -1.13 14.48 -59.34
C SER A 167 -1.14 14.09 -57.86
N SER A 168 -0.06 14.44 -57.15
CA SER A 168 -0.04 14.42 -55.69
C SER A 168 -1.00 15.46 -55.12
N ILE A 169 -1.68 15.12 -54.03
CA ILE A 169 -2.54 16.04 -53.28
C ILE A 169 -2.11 16.06 -51.82
N SER A 170 -2.37 17.18 -51.14
CA SER A 170 -2.03 17.33 -49.74
C SER A 170 -3.18 17.91 -48.94
N THR A 171 -3.25 17.53 -47.67
CA THR A 171 -4.11 18.16 -46.67
C THR A 171 -3.28 18.60 -45.47
N ILE A 172 -3.74 19.64 -44.78
CA ILE A 172 -3.04 20.24 -43.64
C ILE A 172 -3.87 20.00 -42.39
N LEU A 173 -3.21 19.49 -41.35
CA LEU A 173 -3.76 19.37 -40.02
C LEU A 173 -3.12 20.42 -39.12
N ASN A 174 -3.95 21.29 -38.56
CA ASN A 174 -3.53 22.24 -37.53
C ASN A 174 -3.28 21.50 -36.22
N VAL A 175 -2.19 21.84 -35.54
CA VAL A 175 -1.79 21.28 -34.26
C VAL A 175 -1.73 22.38 -33.22
N ILE A 176 -2.37 22.13 -32.09
CA ILE A 176 -2.33 22.99 -30.92
C ILE A 176 -1.77 22.22 -29.74
N LEU A 177 -0.76 22.77 -29.10
CA LEU A 177 -0.22 22.28 -27.84
C LEU A 177 -0.33 23.37 -26.78
N ILE A 178 -1.00 23.07 -25.67
CA ILE A 178 -1.07 23.96 -24.51
C ILE A 178 -0.08 23.43 -23.47
N VAL A 179 1.01 24.18 -23.27
CA VAL A 179 1.96 23.96 -22.19
C VAL A 179 1.55 24.87 -21.03
N LYS A 180 0.97 24.29 -19.99
CA LYS A 180 0.63 25.04 -18.78
C LYS A 180 1.89 25.34 -17.98
N ALA A 181 1.87 26.41 -17.20
CA ALA A 181 2.95 26.67 -16.28
C ALA A 181 3.04 25.48 -15.33
N ASP A 182 4.28 25.06 -15.03
CA ASP A 182 4.53 24.48 -13.72
C ASP A 182 4.22 25.61 -12.74
N GLU A 183 2.93 25.74 -12.40
CA GLU A 183 2.59 26.40 -11.16
C GLU A 183 3.32 25.59 -10.11
N ALA A 184 4.29 26.22 -9.46
CA ALA A 184 4.72 25.85 -8.13
C ALA A 184 3.54 26.04 -7.14
N ALA A 185 2.33 25.61 -7.49
CA ALA A 185 1.38 25.09 -6.54
C ALA A 185 2.15 23.95 -5.87
N MET A 186 2.67 24.23 -4.66
CA MET A 186 3.40 23.30 -3.82
C MET A 186 2.81 21.90 -4.04
N LYS A 187 3.62 20.99 -4.59
CA LYS A 187 3.19 19.62 -4.89
C LYS A 187 2.49 19.07 -3.64
N PRO A 188 1.27 18.49 -3.76
CA PRO A 188 0.68 17.69 -2.69
C PRO A 188 1.73 16.74 -2.13
N SER A 189 2.14 17.00 -0.89
CA SER A 189 3.19 16.25 -0.21
C SER A 189 2.81 16.08 1.23
N LEU A 190 3.32 14.99 1.80
CA LEU A 190 3.12 14.66 3.20
C LEU A 190 4.39 15.01 3.96
N GLU A 191 4.22 15.66 5.09
CA GLU A 191 5.22 15.62 6.16
C GLU A 191 4.62 14.81 7.30
N VAL A 192 5.36 13.81 7.76
CA VAL A 192 4.91 12.92 8.83
C VAL A 192 6.03 12.83 9.85
N THR A 193 5.73 13.27 11.06
CA THR A 193 6.69 13.35 12.18
C THR A 193 6.00 12.95 13.46
N THR A 194 6.74 12.36 14.41
CA THR A 194 6.19 12.20 15.76
C THR A 194 6.11 13.57 16.45
N ALA A 195 5.30 13.69 17.51
CA ALA A 195 5.27 14.90 18.34
C ALA A 195 6.65 15.30 18.90
N SER A 196 7.57 14.34 19.04
CA SER A 196 8.96 14.56 19.45
C SER A 196 9.92 14.92 18.32
N GLY A 197 9.47 14.93 17.06
CA GLY A 197 10.31 15.12 15.87
C GLY A 197 11.17 13.89 15.50
N SER A 198 10.92 12.75 16.14
CA SER A 198 11.59 11.48 15.85
C SER A 198 11.07 10.87 14.54
N SER A 199 11.92 10.11 13.86
CA SER A 199 11.54 9.25 12.73
C SER A 199 11.00 7.88 13.18
N VAL A 200 10.86 7.67 14.49
CA VAL A 200 10.48 6.40 15.11
C VAL A 200 9.24 6.58 15.98
N ILE A 201 8.18 5.82 15.68
CA ILE A 201 7.06 5.57 16.57
C ILE A 201 7.53 4.51 17.56
N TYR A 202 7.73 4.91 18.83
CA TYR A 202 8.17 4.00 19.89
C TYR A 202 7.06 3.81 20.91
N LEU A 203 6.65 2.56 21.11
CA LEU A 203 5.64 2.15 22.09
C LEU A 203 6.26 1.14 23.05
N ASN A 204 6.07 1.33 24.35
CA ASN A 204 6.65 0.46 25.37
C ASN A 204 5.66 0.19 26.52
N SER A 205 5.60 -1.05 26.99
CA SER A 205 4.62 -1.52 27.98
C SER A 205 4.94 -1.13 29.44
N LYS A 206 6.09 -0.53 29.73
CA LYS A 206 6.59 -0.22 31.08
C LYS A 206 5.78 0.84 31.82
N SER A 207 5.21 1.81 31.10
CA SER A 207 4.48 2.91 31.70
C SER A 207 3.39 3.42 30.74
N GLU A 208 2.26 3.86 31.29
CA GLU A 208 1.12 4.37 30.51
C GLU A 208 1.50 5.47 29.52
N GLU A 209 2.40 6.37 29.91
CA GLU A 209 2.88 7.45 29.03
C GLU A 209 3.66 6.91 27.81
N LYS A 210 4.38 5.80 27.98
CA LYS A 210 5.19 5.20 26.91
C LYS A 210 4.41 4.23 26.03
N LYS A 211 3.18 3.88 26.44
CA LYS A 211 2.24 3.16 25.58
C LYS A 211 1.66 4.04 24.48
N LEU A 212 1.91 5.35 24.49
CA LEU A 212 1.32 6.32 23.59
C LEU A 212 2.37 6.96 22.69
N CYS A 213 2.03 7.16 21.41
CA CYS A 213 2.80 7.98 20.50
C CYS A 213 1.87 8.73 19.54
N ASP A 214 1.95 10.06 19.55
CA ASP A 214 1.21 10.92 18.63
C ASP A 214 2.10 11.24 17.41
N VAL A 215 1.54 11.05 16.22
CA VAL A 215 2.14 11.34 14.92
C VAL A 215 1.38 12.48 14.27
N SER A 216 2.07 13.56 13.94
CA SER A 216 1.53 14.68 13.17
C SER A 216 1.67 14.38 11.68
N VAL A 217 0.58 14.55 10.94
CA VAL A 217 0.53 14.51 9.49
C VAL A 217 0.21 15.90 8.99
N THR A 218 1.16 16.53 8.30
CA THR A 218 0.99 17.85 7.68
C THR A 218 0.84 17.69 6.19
N LEU A 219 -0.19 18.33 5.65
CA LEU A 219 -0.49 18.37 4.22
C LEU A 219 0.07 19.66 3.64
N ASN A 220 1.07 19.50 2.78
CA ASN A 220 1.71 20.60 2.08
C ASN A 220 1.21 20.60 0.64
N GLY A 221 0.83 21.78 0.15
CA GLY A 221 0.44 21.94 -1.25
C GLY A 221 -1.01 22.26 -1.50
N SER A 222 -1.31 22.46 -2.79
CA SER A 222 -2.67 22.74 -3.26
C SER A 222 -3.35 21.43 -3.66
N HIS A 223 -4.40 21.06 -2.94
CA HIS A 223 -5.24 19.90 -3.24
C HIS A 223 -6.54 20.38 -3.90
N THR A 224 -6.71 20.12 -5.19
CA THR A 224 -7.89 20.56 -5.99
C THR A 224 -8.79 19.41 -6.43
N LYS A 225 -8.45 18.19 -6.03
CA LYS A 225 -9.13 16.94 -6.35
C LYS A 225 -9.23 16.06 -5.11
N PRO A 226 -10.22 15.15 -5.06
CA PRO A 226 -10.39 14.27 -3.91
C PRO A 226 -9.21 13.30 -3.77
N PHE A 227 -8.75 13.11 -2.54
CA PHE A 227 -7.63 12.26 -2.21
C PHE A 227 -7.85 11.54 -0.88
N THR A 228 -7.09 10.47 -0.68
CA THR A 228 -7.07 9.69 0.56
C THR A 228 -5.64 9.59 1.07
N ILE A 229 -5.48 9.49 2.38
CA ILE A 229 -4.21 9.13 3.00
C ILE A 229 -4.36 7.74 3.58
N LYS A 230 -3.44 6.86 3.20
CA LYS A 230 -3.39 5.49 3.70
C LYS A 230 -2.15 5.30 4.54
N GLN A 231 -2.29 4.52 5.59
CA GLN A 231 -1.16 3.92 6.29
C GLN A 231 -1.03 2.45 5.87
N THR A 232 0.20 1.96 5.77
CA THR A 232 0.49 0.56 5.45
C THR A 232 1.64 0.07 6.31
N LEU A 233 1.43 -1.03 7.01
CA LEU A 233 2.48 -1.75 7.71
C LEU A 233 3.30 -2.54 6.68
N LEU A 234 4.55 -2.14 6.42
CA LEU A 234 5.33 -2.69 5.30
C LEU A 234 5.81 -4.13 5.52
N LYS A 235 5.92 -4.55 6.78
CA LYS A 235 6.32 -5.89 7.21
C LYS A 235 5.61 -6.23 8.52
N PRO A 236 5.41 -7.50 8.86
CA PRO A 236 4.92 -7.86 10.19
C PRO A 236 5.83 -7.29 11.29
N LEU A 237 5.28 -7.03 12.47
CA LEU A 237 6.07 -6.65 13.64
C LEU A 237 6.85 -7.87 14.10
N GLU A 238 8.18 -7.85 13.99
CA GLU A 238 9.02 -9.02 14.27
C GLU A 238 10.23 -8.67 15.12
N THR A 239 10.67 -9.62 15.96
CA THR A 239 11.98 -9.56 16.62
C THR A 239 13.11 -9.93 15.66
N VAL A 240 14.36 -9.72 16.07
CA VAL A 240 15.55 -10.12 15.29
C VAL A 240 15.58 -11.65 15.05
N GLU A 241 15.02 -12.43 15.97
CA GLU A 241 14.91 -13.88 15.89
C GLU A 241 13.69 -14.36 15.06
N GLY A 242 12.92 -13.44 14.47
CA GLY A 242 11.77 -13.75 13.63
C GLY A 242 10.48 -14.08 14.38
N LYS A 243 10.39 -13.75 15.68
CA LYS A 243 9.14 -13.89 16.43
C LYS A 243 8.20 -12.75 16.04
N SER A 244 7.00 -13.07 15.59
CA SER A 244 6.00 -12.08 15.18
C SER A 244 5.09 -11.64 16.33
N LEU A 245 4.65 -10.39 16.27
CA LEU A 245 3.66 -9.76 17.14
C LEU A 245 2.48 -9.29 16.29
N GLU A 246 1.27 -9.65 16.70
CA GLU A 246 0.09 -9.25 15.94
C GLU A 246 -0.12 -7.73 16.03
N PRO A 247 -0.31 -7.02 14.90
CA PRO A 247 -0.43 -5.57 14.91
C PRO A 247 -1.69 -5.06 15.62
N LYS A 248 -2.72 -5.91 15.75
CA LYS A 248 -4.01 -5.56 16.36
C LYS A 248 -3.92 -5.11 17.83
N ILE A 249 -2.79 -5.33 18.50
CA ILE A 249 -2.54 -4.83 19.86
C ILE A 249 -2.28 -3.32 19.90
N ILE A 250 -2.11 -2.68 18.73
CA ILE A 250 -1.87 -1.24 18.62
C ILE A 250 -3.19 -0.59 18.19
N ALA A 251 -3.84 0.11 19.11
CA ALA A 251 -4.99 0.93 18.82
C ALA A 251 -4.58 2.23 18.09
N ILE A 252 -5.46 2.68 17.20
CA ILE A 252 -5.25 3.84 16.33
C ILE A 252 -6.46 4.75 16.42
N GLU A 253 -6.19 6.03 16.68
CA GLU A 253 -7.20 7.08 16.73
C GLU A 253 -6.70 8.30 15.95
N VAL A 254 -7.55 8.84 15.07
CA VAL A 254 -7.24 10.04 14.28
C VAL A 254 -8.03 11.22 14.85
N SER A 255 -7.35 12.34 15.08
CA SER A 255 -7.91 13.54 15.69
C SER A 255 -7.43 14.82 15.00
N GLY A 256 -8.10 15.95 15.27
CA GLY A 256 -7.72 17.26 14.71
C GLY A 256 -8.30 17.58 13.32
N VAL A 257 -9.23 16.76 12.81
CA VAL A 257 -9.85 16.92 11.48
C VAL A 257 -11.13 17.76 11.54
N LYS A 258 -11.28 18.72 10.63
CA LYS A 258 -12.47 19.59 10.50
C LYS A 258 -13.09 19.59 9.11
N LEU A 259 -12.29 19.43 8.06
CA LEU A 259 -12.76 19.52 6.66
C LEU A 259 -12.96 18.15 6.02
N GLY A 260 -12.10 17.19 6.31
CA GLY A 260 -12.18 15.82 5.78
C GLY A 260 -13.00 14.86 6.65
N THR A 261 -12.86 13.57 6.34
CA THR A 261 -13.42 12.47 7.12
C THR A 261 -12.32 11.50 7.55
N VAL A 262 -12.49 10.92 8.73
CA VAL A 262 -11.60 9.91 9.30
C VAL A 262 -12.39 8.65 9.60
N PRO A 263 -11.76 7.47 9.55
CA PRO A 263 -12.39 6.25 10.03
C PRO A 263 -12.71 6.35 11.53
N ALA A 264 -13.61 5.49 12.01
CA ALA A 264 -13.78 5.27 13.44
C ALA A 264 -12.47 4.74 14.06
N PRO A 265 -12.24 4.94 15.37
CA PRO A 265 -11.11 4.34 16.07
C PRO A 265 -11.01 2.83 15.79
N GLY A 266 -9.80 2.36 15.58
CA GLY A 266 -9.54 0.99 15.17
C GLY A 266 -8.21 0.47 15.70
N VAL A 267 -7.73 -0.60 15.08
CA VAL A 267 -6.44 -1.23 15.41
C VAL A 267 -5.56 -1.28 14.17
N LEU A 268 -4.24 -1.33 14.36
CA LEU A 268 -3.29 -1.51 13.27
C LEU A 268 -3.51 -2.88 12.61
N SER A 269 -3.40 -2.93 11.28
CA SER A 269 -3.52 -4.16 10.50
C SER A 269 -2.37 -4.33 9.52
N ASP A 270 -2.14 -5.56 9.07
CA ASP A 270 -1.18 -5.85 7.99
C ASP A 270 -1.67 -5.36 6.60
N SER A 271 -2.97 -5.12 6.44
CA SER A 271 -3.53 -4.52 5.22
C SER A 271 -3.43 -2.98 5.23
N PRO A 272 -3.35 -2.31 4.06
CA PRO A 272 -3.45 -0.86 3.98
C PRO A 272 -4.76 -0.33 4.60
N GLN A 273 -4.66 0.70 5.44
CA GLN A 273 -5.80 1.33 6.12
C GLN A 273 -5.90 2.79 5.74
N VAL A 274 -7.09 3.25 5.34
CA VAL A 274 -7.35 4.67 5.13
C VAL A 274 -7.38 5.37 6.49
N VAL A 275 -6.58 6.41 6.67
CA VAL A 275 -6.55 7.23 7.90
C VAL A 275 -7.19 8.60 7.71
N TYR A 276 -7.34 9.05 6.47
CA TYR A 276 -7.98 10.31 6.12
C TYR A 276 -8.55 10.28 4.71
N THR A 277 -9.70 10.91 4.51
CA THR A 277 -10.30 11.17 3.19
C THR A 277 -10.70 12.63 3.09
N SER A 278 -10.23 13.34 2.06
CA SER A 278 -10.57 14.74 1.85
C SER A 278 -12.02 14.91 1.37
N LYS A 279 -12.51 16.16 1.28
CA LYS A 279 -13.81 16.43 0.66
C LYS A 279 -13.82 16.04 -0.83
N PRO A 280 -15.00 15.83 -1.43
CA PRO A 280 -15.11 15.62 -2.87
C PRO A 280 -14.49 16.73 -3.74
N THR A 281 -14.36 17.95 -3.19
CA THR A 281 -13.72 19.11 -3.84
C THR A 281 -12.19 19.14 -3.70
N GLY A 282 -11.60 18.21 -2.95
CA GLY A 282 -10.17 18.20 -2.60
C GLY A 282 -9.80 19.06 -1.39
N GLU A 283 -10.73 19.84 -0.85
CA GLU A 283 -10.51 20.58 0.40
C GLU A 283 -10.14 19.64 1.56
N ALA A 284 -9.10 20.01 2.30
CA ALA A 284 -8.58 19.26 3.43
C ALA A 284 -8.05 20.19 4.52
N ASP A 285 -7.89 19.63 5.72
CA ASP A 285 -7.19 20.28 6.82
C ASP A 285 -5.70 20.40 6.49
N ALA A 286 -5.03 21.45 7.00
CA ALA A 286 -3.58 21.60 6.82
C ALA A 286 -2.77 20.50 7.51
N GLY A 287 -3.38 19.80 8.47
CA GLY A 287 -2.81 18.65 9.12
C GLY A 287 -3.75 18.07 10.17
N PHE A 288 -3.38 16.90 10.68
CA PHE A 288 -4.10 16.15 11.70
C PHE A 288 -3.14 15.26 12.48
N SER A 289 -3.60 14.67 13.58
CA SER A 289 -2.79 13.79 14.42
C SER A 289 -3.33 12.37 14.42
N ILE A 290 -2.43 11.39 14.34
CA ILE A 290 -2.71 9.97 14.53
C ILE A 290 -2.08 9.54 15.84
N ARG A 291 -2.89 9.08 16.79
CA ARG A 291 -2.45 8.50 18.05
C ARG A 291 -2.34 7.00 17.92
N TYR A 292 -1.16 6.48 18.21
CA TYR A 292 -0.92 5.06 18.40
C TYR A 292 -0.89 4.74 19.89
N ARG A 293 -1.60 3.69 20.29
CA ARG A 293 -1.64 3.23 21.68
C ARG A 293 -1.42 1.73 21.76
N LEU A 294 -0.42 1.31 22.52
CA LEU A 294 -0.21 -0.09 22.86
C LEU A 294 -1.26 -0.51 23.89
N GLU A 295 -2.05 -1.52 23.54
CA GLU A 295 -3.02 -2.14 24.45
C GLU A 295 -2.32 -3.12 25.39
N ASP A 296 -2.84 -3.22 26.61
CA ASP A 296 -2.44 -4.28 27.52
C ASP A 296 -2.93 -5.62 27.00
N SER A 297 -1.99 -6.38 26.47
CA SER A 297 -2.19 -7.78 26.19
C SER A 297 -1.36 -8.55 27.21
N GLU A 298 -2.03 -9.15 28.19
CA GLU A 298 -1.44 -10.12 29.14
C GLU A 298 -0.78 -11.33 28.42
N VAL A 299 -0.94 -11.42 27.10
CA VAL A 299 -0.48 -12.50 26.22
C VAL A 299 0.72 -12.09 25.37
N SER A 300 1.13 -10.81 25.40
CA SER A 300 2.21 -10.31 24.54
C SER A 300 3.57 -10.74 25.06
N ARG A 301 4.23 -11.62 24.30
CA ARG A 301 5.59 -12.08 24.60
C ARG A 301 6.55 -10.90 24.74
N ALA A 302 7.40 -10.95 25.76
CA ALA A 302 8.48 -10.00 25.96
C ALA A 302 9.39 -9.96 24.73
N GLY A 303 9.89 -8.76 24.42
CA GLY A 303 10.79 -8.55 23.31
C GLY A 303 10.59 -7.21 22.64
N ARG A 304 11.51 -6.92 21.72
CA ARG A 304 11.52 -5.71 20.92
C ARG A 304 11.19 -6.08 19.47
N TYR A 305 10.05 -5.59 19.01
CA TYR A 305 9.49 -5.88 17.71
C TYR A 305 9.59 -4.64 16.83
N ARG A 306 10.01 -4.84 15.57
CA ARG A 306 10.27 -3.74 14.65
C ARG A 306 9.51 -3.93 13.36
N SER A 307 9.06 -2.81 12.80
CA SER A 307 8.52 -2.71 11.46
C SER A 307 8.66 -1.27 10.94
N ARG A 308 8.05 -0.99 9.80
CA ARG A 308 7.99 0.33 9.17
C ARG A 308 6.56 0.63 8.77
N LEU A 309 6.10 1.82 9.14
CA LEU A 309 4.78 2.32 8.82
C LEU A 309 4.89 3.37 7.71
N GLN A 310 4.31 3.07 6.57
CA GLN A 310 4.31 3.95 5.41
C GLN A 310 2.98 4.69 5.32
N TYR A 311 3.06 6.00 5.09
CA TYR A 311 1.92 6.87 4.82
C TYR A 311 2.00 7.31 3.38
N SER A 312 0.92 7.13 2.62
CA SER A 312 0.83 7.54 1.22
C SER A 312 -0.38 8.43 1.01
N ILE A 313 -0.22 9.46 0.17
CA ILE A 313 -1.33 10.27 -0.32
C ILE A 313 -1.69 9.79 -1.73
N GLU A 314 -2.94 9.41 -1.92
CA GLU A 314 -3.46 8.90 -3.18
C GLU A 314 -4.61 9.76 -3.71
N GLU A 315 -4.49 10.21 -4.94
CA GLU A 315 -5.52 10.96 -5.67
C GLU A 315 -5.99 10.13 -6.86
N MET A 316 -7.28 9.78 -6.92
CA MET A 316 -7.86 8.97 -8.02
C MET A 316 -7.11 7.65 -8.29
N GLY A 317 -6.56 7.02 -7.25
CA GLY A 317 -5.80 5.77 -7.35
C GLY A 317 -4.33 5.92 -7.73
N ILE A 318 -3.84 7.16 -7.86
CA ILE A 318 -2.43 7.47 -8.14
C ILE A 318 -1.78 7.96 -6.85
N GLU A 319 -0.68 7.33 -6.45
CA GLU A 319 0.13 7.79 -5.32
C GLU A 319 0.93 9.05 -5.71
N LEU A 320 0.75 10.14 -4.95
CA LEU A 320 1.42 11.43 -5.21
C LEU A 320 2.71 11.62 -4.39
N ASP A 321 2.72 11.14 -3.15
CA ASP A 321 3.86 11.19 -2.23
C ASP A 321 3.72 10.10 -1.16
N ARG A 322 4.86 9.75 -0.54
CA ARG A 322 4.91 8.80 0.56
C ARG A 322 5.95 9.22 1.61
N LYS A 323 5.64 8.93 2.88
CA LYS A 323 6.57 9.03 4.01
C LYS A 323 6.59 7.74 4.80
N THR A 324 7.69 7.47 5.48
CA THR A 324 7.85 6.24 6.26
C THR A 324 8.47 6.58 7.60
N LEU A 325 7.86 6.06 8.66
CA LEU A 325 8.41 6.06 10.00
C LEU A 325 8.78 4.63 10.39
N GLU A 326 9.84 4.49 11.18
CA GLU A 326 10.11 3.21 11.86
C GLU A 326 9.07 3.02 12.96
N LEU A 327 8.68 1.77 13.22
CA LEU A 327 7.79 1.39 14.31
C LEU A 327 8.53 0.40 15.19
N GLU A 328 8.75 0.75 16.45
CA GLU A 328 9.35 -0.12 17.45
C GLU A 328 8.38 -0.30 18.62
N VAL A 329 8.06 -1.56 18.92
CA VAL A 329 7.22 -1.96 20.06
C VAL A 329 8.06 -2.79 21.01
N GLU A 330 8.18 -2.33 22.24
CA GLU A 330 8.94 -3.02 23.29
C GLU A 330 8.00 -3.49 24.40
N ASN A 331 7.81 -4.81 24.48
CA ASN A 331 7.14 -5.45 25.59
C ASN A 331 8.18 -5.82 26.63
N GLU A 332 8.11 -5.20 27.79
CA GLU A 332 9.03 -5.46 28.89
C GLU A 332 8.95 -6.92 29.34
N GLN A 333 10.09 -7.43 29.77
CA GLN A 333 10.19 -8.76 30.34
C GLN A 333 9.57 -8.76 31.74
N VAL A 334 8.60 -9.65 31.94
CA VAL A 334 8.04 -10.02 33.23
C VAL A 334 8.50 -11.45 33.54
N PHE A 335 9.16 -11.62 34.69
CA PHE A 335 9.61 -12.92 35.17
C PHE A 335 9.72 -12.89 36.70
N ASP A 336 8.54 -12.90 37.34
CA ASP A 336 8.40 -12.62 38.76
C ASP A 336 7.73 -13.77 39.51
N ILE A 337 8.13 -13.94 40.77
CA ILE A 337 7.50 -14.86 41.73
C ILE A 337 6.87 -14.04 42.86
N ILE A 338 5.60 -14.29 43.13
CA ILE A 338 4.82 -13.66 44.19
C ILE A 338 4.46 -14.75 45.21
N LEU A 339 4.85 -14.52 46.46
CA LEU A 339 4.57 -15.43 47.57
C LEU A 339 3.46 -14.85 48.43
N THR A 340 2.48 -15.67 48.79
CA THR A 340 1.46 -15.30 49.78
C THR A 340 1.47 -16.32 50.92
N PRO A 341 1.76 -15.92 52.17
CA PRO A 341 1.97 -14.53 52.65
C PRO A 341 3.26 -13.86 52.14
N GLN A 342 3.23 -12.54 51.95
CA GLN A 342 4.31 -11.72 51.34
C GLN A 342 5.52 -11.42 52.24
N GLU A 343 5.75 -12.19 53.31
CA GLU A 343 6.85 -11.90 54.24
C GLU A 343 8.22 -12.18 53.59
N PRO A 344 9.13 -11.19 53.51
CA PRO A 344 10.49 -11.40 53.01
C PRO A 344 11.22 -12.40 53.90
N GLY A 345 11.52 -13.58 53.37
CA GLY A 345 12.12 -14.68 54.14
C GLY A 345 11.12 -15.62 54.82
N ALA A 346 9.84 -15.62 54.37
CA ALA A 346 8.75 -16.53 54.71
C ALA A 346 9.16 -17.69 55.62
N GLY A 347 9.24 -17.39 56.92
CA GLY A 347 9.54 -18.41 57.90
C GLY A 347 8.37 -19.37 57.92
N ILE A 348 8.62 -20.65 57.68
CA ILE A 348 7.62 -21.66 58.00
C ILE A 348 7.63 -21.78 59.51
N GLU A 349 6.55 -21.30 60.13
CA GLU A 349 6.38 -21.26 61.58
C GLU A 349 5.19 -22.13 61.99
N PHE A 350 5.39 -22.89 63.06
CA PHE A 350 4.35 -23.63 63.76
C PHE A 350 4.37 -23.25 65.24
N ARG A 351 3.32 -22.57 65.69
CA ARG A 351 3.20 -22.06 67.07
C ARG A 351 2.48 -23.03 67.99
N ASP A 352 2.81 -22.95 69.28
CA ASP A 352 2.17 -23.68 70.39
C ASP A 352 2.03 -25.18 70.08
N ILE A 353 3.10 -25.81 69.59
CA ILE A 353 3.11 -27.25 69.33
C ILE A 353 3.06 -27.99 70.66
N LYS A 354 2.13 -28.94 70.80
CA LYS A 354 2.03 -29.83 71.96
C LYS A 354 2.23 -31.30 71.57
N PRO A 355 2.88 -32.11 72.43
CA PRO A 355 2.99 -33.55 72.21
C PRO A 355 1.59 -34.18 72.11
N GLY A 356 1.34 -34.95 71.06
CA GLY A 356 0.07 -35.63 70.81
C GLY A 356 -1.02 -34.79 70.15
N GLU A 357 -0.76 -33.52 69.80
CA GLU A 357 -1.78 -32.57 69.29
C GLU A 357 -2.20 -32.84 67.82
N GLY A 358 -1.56 -33.80 67.15
CA GLY A 358 -1.84 -34.14 65.75
C GLY A 358 -0.98 -33.35 64.76
N THR A 359 -1.54 -32.99 63.61
CA THR A 359 -0.82 -32.33 62.51
C THR A 359 -1.26 -30.88 62.34
N LYS A 360 -0.32 -29.94 62.39
CA LYS A 360 -0.55 -28.52 62.02
C LYS A 360 -0.06 -28.25 60.60
N LYS A 361 -0.64 -27.24 59.94
CA LYS A 361 -0.30 -26.85 58.56
C LYS A 361 0.15 -25.41 58.48
N ASN A 362 1.06 -25.13 57.54
CA ASN A 362 1.45 -23.80 57.11
C ASN A 362 1.52 -23.80 55.57
N GLU A 363 0.97 -22.77 54.93
CA GLU A 363 0.73 -22.76 53.49
C GLU A 363 1.37 -21.55 52.84
N VAL A 364 2.03 -21.78 51.71
CA VAL A 364 2.58 -20.72 50.86
C VAL A 364 1.97 -20.86 49.48
N VAL A 365 1.20 -19.87 49.05
CA VAL A 365 0.73 -19.77 47.67
C VAL A 365 1.84 -19.11 46.85
N ILE A 366 2.21 -19.78 45.76
CA ILE A 366 3.28 -19.37 44.85
C ILE A 366 2.61 -19.04 43.52
N GLU A 367 2.68 -17.76 43.13
CA GLU A 367 2.17 -17.26 41.86
C GLU A 367 3.33 -16.78 41.00
N ILE A 368 3.40 -17.28 39.76
CA ILE A 368 4.43 -16.94 38.80
C ILE A 368 3.81 -16.10 37.71
N LYS A 369 4.36 -14.92 37.49
CA LYS A 369 4.00 -14.04 36.38
C LYS A 369 5.14 -14.01 35.39
N THR A 370 4.87 -14.43 34.16
CA THR A 370 5.84 -14.39 33.09
C THR A 370 5.22 -14.21 31.71
N ASN A 371 5.96 -13.51 30.85
CA ASN A 371 5.69 -13.35 29.42
C ASN A 371 6.93 -13.67 28.56
N THR A 372 7.95 -14.34 29.10
CA THR A 372 9.21 -14.60 28.37
C THR A 372 9.04 -15.65 27.27
N GLY A 373 8.04 -16.52 27.42
CA GLY A 373 7.82 -17.68 26.55
C GLY A 373 8.93 -18.73 26.66
N LYS A 374 9.66 -18.75 27.77
CA LYS A 374 10.70 -19.72 28.07
C LYS A 374 10.29 -20.61 29.23
N LYS A 375 10.74 -21.86 29.17
CA LYS A 375 10.51 -22.81 30.25
C LYS A 375 11.23 -22.34 31.52
N TYR A 376 10.62 -22.61 32.67
CA TYR A 376 11.19 -22.25 33.96
C TYR A 376 10.90 -23.32 35.02
N GLN A 377 11.58 -23.21 36.15
CA GLN A 377 11.31 -23.99 37.35
C GLN A 377 11.27 -23.12 38.60
N VAL A 378 10.52 -23.58 39.59
CA VAL A 378 10.51 -23.01 40.94
C VAL A 378 11.25 -23.95 41.88
N ASN A 379 12.25 -23.42 42.55
CA ASN A 379 13.03 -24.14 43.54
C ASN A 379 12.70 -23.62 44.94
N GLN A 380 12.74 -24.55 45.89
CA GLN A 380 12.73 -24.28 47.31
C GLN A 380 14.11 -24.57 47.88
N ASN A 381 14.67 -23.63 48.65
CA ASN A 381 15.87 -23.83 49.43
C ASN A 381 15.54 -23.76 50.92
N VAL A 382 15.72 -24.89 51.61
CA VAL A 382 15.56 -24.98 53.07
C VAL A 382 16.92 -24.68 53.71
N ILE A 383 17.01 -23.54 54.40
CA ILE A 383 18.29 -23.04 54.93
C ILE A 383 18.74 -23.84 56.16
N ALA A 384 17.79 -24.23 57.00
CA ALA A 384 18.07 -24.95 58.24
C ALA A 384 16.94 -25.93 58.58
N ALA A 385 17.22 -26.91 59.43
CA ALA A 385 16.20 -27.80 59.95
C ALA A 385 15.17 -27.01 60.80
N LEU A 386 13.96 -27.55 60.92
CA LEU A 386 12.90 -26.96 61.73
C LEU A 386 13.23 -27.12 63.23
N SER A 387 13.47 -26.01 63.92
CA SER A 387 13.87 -26.02 65.34
C SER A 387 13.16 -24.95 66.17
N ASP A 388 13.15 -25.14 67.48
CA ASP A 388 12.71 -24.13 68.45
C ASP A 388 13.87 -23.19 68.87
N LYS A 389 13.60 -22.27 69.80
CA LYS A 389 14.59 -21.29 70.31
C LYS A 389 15.67 -21.95 71.19
N GLU A 390 15.37 -23.09 71.77
CA GLU A 390 16.25 -23.90 72.61
C GLU A 390 17.15 -24.84 71.78
N GLY A 391 16.95 -24.91 70.46
CA GLY A 391 17.74 -25.72 69.53
C GLY A 391 17.25 -27.16 69.40
N ASN A 392 16.06 -27.49 69.89
CA ASN A 392 15.45 -28.80 69.66
C ASN A 392 14.99 -28.88 68.20
N VAL A 393 15.46 -29.90 67.48
CA VAL A 393 15.19 -30.09 66.05
C VAL A 393 14.10 -31.14 65.84
N ILE A 394 13.12 -30.82 65.01
CA ILE A 394 12.10 -31.78 64.57
C ILE A 394 12.75 -32.84 63.67
N LYS A 395 12.42 -34.12 63.92
CA LYS A 395 12.86 -35.23 63.06
C LYS A 395 12.24 -35.08 61.66
N PRO A 396 13.00 -35.26 60.55
CA PRO A 396 12.52 -35.04 59.18
C PRO A 396 11.19 -35.77 58.85
N LYS A 397 11.01 -37.00 59.32
CA LYS A 397 9.77 -37.79 59.17
C LYS A 397 8.49 -37.13 59.71
N TYR A 398 8.60 -36.11 60.55
CA TYR A 398 7.46 -35.40 61.14
C TYR A 398 7.18 -34.06 60.46
N PHE A 399 8.09 -33.57 59.60
CA PHE A 399 7.94 -32.31 58.88
C PHE A 399 7.96 -32.57 57.38
N THR A 400 6.78 -32.48 56.75
CA THR A 400 6.61 -32.83 55.34
C THR A 400 6.10 -31.65 54.53
N VAL A 401 6.39 -31.64 53.23
CA VAL A 401 5.82 -30.72 52.26
C VAL A 401 5.11 -31.52 51.16
N LYS A 402 4.00 -30.98 50.70
CA LYS A 402 3.37 -31.37 49.43
C LYS A 402 2.99 -30.13 48.66
N THR A 403 2.84 -30.28 47.36
CA THR A 403 2.39 -29.22 46.46
C THR A 403 1.00 -29.55 45.93
N GLU A 404 0.13 -28.56 45.92
CA GLU A 404 -1.26 -28.69 45.47
C GLU A 404 -1.50 -27.75 44.28
N ALA A 405 -2.12 -28.29 43.24
CA ALA A 405 -2.40 -27.54 42.03
C ALA A 405 -3.50 -26.48 42.26
N MET A 406 -3.32 -25.30 41.66
CA MET A 406 -4.31 -24.23 41.64
C MET A 406 -4.53 -23.76 40.19
N GLU A 407 -5.08 -24.67 39.36
CA GLU A 407 -5.21 -24.51 37.90
C GLU A 407 -3.88 -24.56 37.15
N THR A 408 -3.01 -25.46 37.62
CA THR A 408 -1.61 -25.52 37.21
C THR A 408 -1.44 -26.13 35.81
N LYS A 409 -0.66 -25.48 34.94
CA LYS A 409 -0.37 -25.93 33.56
C LYS A 409 0.90 -26.77 33.49
N GLY A 410 1.89 -26.43 34.33
CA GLY A 410 3.13 -27.19 34.43
C GLY A 410 3.00 -28.44 35.31
N VAL A 411 4.15 -28.96 35.74
CA VAL A 411 4.27 -30.21 36.50
C VAL A 411 4.79 -29.93 37.91
N LEU A 412 3.96 -30.25 38.90
CA LEU A 412 4.36 -30.31 40.30
C LEU A 412 5.25 -31.52 40.55
N LYS A 413 6.38 -31.32 41.23
CA LYS A 413 7.36 -32.38 41.50
C LYS A 413 7.13 -33.10 42.82
N ILE A 414 6.35 -32.51 43.72
CA ILE A 414 6.04 -33.07 45.05
C ILE A 414 4.51 -33.12 45.25
N PRO A 415 3.73 -33.86 44.43
CA PRO A 415 2.28 -33.92 44.59
C PRO A 415 1.83 -34.73 45.81
N GLN A 416 2.72 -35.54 46.38
CA GLN A 416 2.51 -36.33 47.60
C GLN A 416 3.45 -35.86 48.71
N SER A 417 3.06 -36.05 49.97
CA SER A 417 3.86 -35.63 51.12
C SER A 417 5.27 -36.24 51.09
N GLN A 418 6.28 -35.38 51.16
CA GLN A 418 7.68 -35.72 51.20
C GLN A 418 8.35 -35.04 52.40
N GLU A 419 9.33 -35.69 53.03
CA GLU A 419 10.10 -35.10 54.13
C GLU A 419 10.84 -33.84 53.69
N VAL A 420 10.81 -32.81 54.53
CA VAL A 420 11.54 -31.56 54.30
C VAL A 420 12.93 -31.67 54.92
N SER A 421 13.96 -31.54 54.10
CA SER A 421 15.38 -31.56 54.51
C SER A 421 16.10 -30.30 54.05
N PRO A 422 17.16 -29.86 54.76
CA PRO A 422 18.01 -28.76 54.30
C PRO A 422 18.56 -28.99 52.89
N GLY A 423 18.57 -27.94 52.06
CA GLY A 423 19.02 -27.98 50.67
C GLY A 423 17.97 -27.55 49.65
N ASP A 424 18.33 -27.72 48.38
CA ASP A 424 17.51 -27.33 47.23
C ASP A 424 16.61 -28.47 46.75
N VAL A 425 15.34 -28.15 46.52
CA VAL A 425 14.35 -29.06 45.96
C VAL A 425 13.54 -28.34 44.90
N VAL A 426 13.35 -28.98 43.74
CA VAL A 426 12.49 -28.45 42.69
C VAL A 426 11.03 -28.73 43.08
N LEU A 427 10.21 -27.68 43.13
CA LEU A 427 8.78 -27.80 43.43
C LEU A 427 7.92 -27.92 42.18
N PHE A 428 8.31 -27.20 41.13
CA PHE A 428 7.51 -27.03 39.93
C PHE A 428 8.38 -26.82 38.70
N VAL A 429 7.94 -27.34 37.56
CA VAL A 429 8.52 -27.06 36.23
C VAL A 429 7.39 -26.64 35.30
N SER A 430 7.55 -25.52 34.60
CA SER A 430 6.52 -25.00 33.69
C SER A 430 6.26 -25.91 32.50
N ASP A 431 5.18 -25.62 31.79
CA ASP A 431 4.98 -26.13 30.43
C ASP A 431 6.06 -25.59 29.47
N ASP A 432 6.11 -26.14 28.25
CA ASP A 432 7.08 -25.72 27.22
C ASP A 432 6.78 -24.30 26.67
N ALA A 433 5.57 -23.80 26.90
CA ALA A 433 5.18 -22.44 26.52
C ALA A 433 5.71 -21.37 27.50
N GLY A 434 6.18 -21.78 28.69
CA GLY A 434 6.59 -20.83 29.73
C GLY A 434 5.41 -20.03 30.26
N SER A 435 4.23 -20.66 30.40
CA SER A 435 3.02 -20.00 30.86
C SER A 435 3.13 -19.54 32.30
N SER A 436 2.54 -18.39 32.64
CA SER A 436 2.26 -18.02 34.03
C SER A 436 1.44 -19.10 34.73
N ASP A 437 1.72 -19.31 36.02
CA ASP A 437 1.19 -20.44 36.79
C ASP A 437 1.02 -20.13 38.28
N LYS A 438 0.21 -20.93 38.98
CA LYS A 438 -0.09 -20.79 40.40
C LYS A 438 -0.25 -22.16 41.05
N PHE A 439 0.36 -22.32 42.22
CA PHE A 439 0.21 -23.52 43.05
C PHE A 439 0.44 -23.20 44.52
N ARG A 440 0.19 -24.18 45.39
CA ARG A 440 0.37 -24.06 46.84
C ARG A 440 1.40 -25.06 47.33
N ALA A 441 2.34 -24.63 48.15
CA ALA A 441 3.15 -25.50 48.98
C ALA A 441 2.51 -25.60 50.37
N VAL A 442 2.16 -26.82 50.78
CA VAL A 442 1.54 -27.13 52.07
C VAL A 442 2.56 -27.86 52.94
N TYR A 443 3.02 -27.19 53.98
CA TYR A 443 3.91 -27.74 54.99
C TYR A 443 3.09 -28.30 56.14
N GLU A 444 3.38 -29.53 56.54
CA GLU A 444 2.67 -30.24 57.60
C GLU A 444 3.66 -30.69 58.67
N LEU A 445 3.33 -30.40 59.94
CA LEU A 445 4.10 -30.82 61.11
C LEU A 445 3.27 -31.77 61.96
N ALA A 446 3.64 -33.04 61.99
CA ALA A 446 3.10 -34.03 62.91
C ALA A 446 3.74 -33.87 64.30
N SER A 447 2.93 -33.91 65.35
CA SER A 447 3.36 -33.68 66.74
C SER A 447 3.15 -34.93 67.62
N PRO A 448 3.92 -36.02 67.41
CA PRO A 448 3.86 -37.19 68.28
C PRO A 448 4.38 -36.90 69.70
N MET A 449 4.18 -37.86 70.61
CA MET A 449 4.52 -37.70 72.04
C MET A 449 6.01 -37.42 72.32
N ASP A 450 6.91 -37.70 71.37
CA ASP A 450 8.36 -37.45 71.48
C ASP A 450 8.79 -36.04 71.03
N VAL A 451 7.88 -35.22 70.50
CA VAL A 451 8.15 -33.81 70.16
C VAL A 451 7.99 -32.94 71.40
N LYS A 452 8.95 -32.06 71.66
CA LYS A 452 8.86 -31.10 72.79
C LYS A 452 7.87 -29.99 72.46
N ALA A 453 7.18 -29.50 73.48
CA ALA A 453 6.27 -28.38 73.29
C ALA A 453 7.04 -27.08 73.00
N GLY A 454 6.53 -26.25 72.08
CA GLY A 454 7.17 -24.97 71.74
C GLY A 454 6.76 -24.39 70.39
N ASP A 455 7.38 -23.27 70.04
CA ASP A 455 7.27 -22.63 68.73
C ASP A 455 8.44 -23.07 67.85
N TYR A 456 8.14 -23.68 66.70
CA TYR A 456 9.14 -24.18 65.77
C TYR A 456 9.14 -23.34 64.51
N SER A 457 10.33 -22.98 64.01
CA SER A 457 10.45 -22.23 62.77
C SER A 457 11.63 -22.67 61.92
N THR A 458 11.51 -22.51 60.62
CA THR A 458 12.61 -22.63 59.66
C THR A 458 12.51 -21.54 58.60
N LYS A 459 13.64 -21.19 58.00
CA LYS A 459 13.71 -20.26 56.88
C LYS A 459 13.76 -21.03 55.58
N ILE A 460 12.80 -20.73 54.71
CA ILE A 460 12.70 -21.29 53.37
C ILE A 460 12.72 -20.14 52.38
N SER A 461 13.59 -20.23 51.38
CA SER A 461 13.59 -19.29 50.26
C SER A 461 13.10 -19.98 48.99
N TYR A 462 12.44 -19.22 48.14
CA TYR A 462 11.97 -19.69 46.85
C TYR A 462 12.68 -18.91 45.76
N SER A 463 13.08 -19.60 44.69
CA SER A 463 13.70 -18.97 43.52
C SER A 463 13.03 -19.45 42.24
N LEU A 464 13.03 -18.55 41.26
CA LEU A 464 12.51 -18.76 39.92
C LEU A 464 13.69 -18.78 38.95
N LEU A 465 13.78 -19.80 38.09
CA LEU A 465 14.91 -20.01 37.18
C LEU A 465 14.42 -20.39 35.78
N GLU A 466 14.91 -19.71 34.73
CA GLU A 466 14.72 -20.12 33.33
C GLU A 466 15.57 -21.37 33.02
N ILE A 467 15.03 -22.34 32.28
CA ILE A 467 15.70 -23.62 31.96
C ILE A 467 15.67 -23.99 30.48
#